data_AF-A0A940B5M5-F1
#
_entry.id   AF-A0A940B5M5-F1
#
_cell.length_a   1.000
_cell.length_b   1.000
_cell.length_c   1.000
_cell.angle_alpha   90.00
_cell.angle_beta   90.00
_cell.angle_gamma   90.00
#
_symmetry.space_group_name_H-M   'P 1'
#
loop_
_entity.id
_entity.type
_entity.pdbx_description
1 polymer ?
#
loop_
_entity_poly.entity_id
_entity_poly.type
_entity_poly.pdbx_seq_one_letter_code
_entity_poly.pdbx_strand_id
1 'polypeptide(L)'
;QIKAYNTEHGQFRDLENDNADKELIWRRNFFCYSFMKLLPLFLQDTAYQEGTYFSGDSLTYVQRASSMSEATGYNSEFMDSYYALSAFPEMTVPIDEDSNHFLMINNSMPHNIALLSEPEYEPSLIIDNTEYDRTHQDRLTYNGVSINLGSAYLMAHYQSNMCAMIKLGNWLDYLRAEGLYDNTRIIIVSDHGQSIGQFESMRFGGSWHDETDFNPEDAMVYNALLLVKDFNSNGAFATDYTFMTNADTPSLALSGIIDEPVNPFTGTRLDDTSAKDADKMYVFYTDEWEASLNEGNTFAPGIWCTVSNQDIFDKDNWETVGVQ
;
A
#
# COMPACT_ATOMS: atom_id res chain seq x y z
N GLN A 1 -0.95 27.54 -4.46
CA GLN A 1 0.28 27.10 -3.72
C GLN A 1 0.53 25.62 -3.97
N ILE A 2 1.79 25.17 -4.11
CA ILE A 2 2.16 23.75 -4.28
C ILE A 2 2.73 23.24 -2.96
N LYS A 3 2.16 22.16 -2.41
CA LYS A 3 2.67 21.48 -1.20
C LYS A 3 2.79 19.98 -1.48
N ALA A 4 3.93 19.40 -1.14
CA ALA A 4 4.20 17.97 -1.25
C ALA A 4 4.78 17.45 0.08
N TYR A 5 4.22 16.35 0.58
CA TYR A 5 4.61 15.77 1.86
C TYR A 5 4.93 14.28 1.69
N ASN A 6 6.12 13.85 2.13
CA ASN A 6 6.42 12.44 2.35
C ASN A 6 6.11 12.11 3.82
N THR A 7 5.17 11.20 4.04
CA THR A 7 4.74 10.82 5.41
C THR A 7 5.27 9.46 5.87
N GLU A 8 6.12 8.82 5.08
CA GLU A 8 6.60 7.45 5.27
C GLU A 8 7.42 7.22 6.55
N HIS A 9 8.09 8.24 7.09
CA HIS A 9 9.00 8.10 8.23
C HIS A 9 8.57 8.91 9.48
N GLY A 10 7.39 8.60 9.99
CA GLY A 10 7.09 8.69 11.44
C GLY A 10 6.95 10.08 12.06
N GLN A 11 6.49 11.08 11.31
CA GLN A 11 6.32 12.44 11.83
C GLN A 11 5.02 12.69 12.62
N PHE A 12 4.18 11.66 12.84
CA PHE A 12 2.84 11.77 13.46
C PHE A 12 2.61 10.84 14.67
N ARG A 13 3.65 10.33 15.33
CA ARG A 13 3.56 9.34 16.44
C ARG A 13 2.96 9.84 17.77
N ASP A 14 2.42 11.06 17.82
CA ASP A 14 1.96 11.75 19.04
C ASP A 14 0.46 11.53 19.34
N LEU A 15 -0.08 10.33 19.10
CA LEU A 15 -1.42 9.98 19.57
C LEU A 15 -1.36 9.47 21.01
N GLU A 16 -2.07 10.13 21.92
CA GLU A 16 -2.03 9.92 23.39
C GLU A 16 -2.20 8.46 23.83
N ASN A 17 -2.90 7.63 23.04
CA ASN A 17 -3.20 6.23 23.37
C ASN A 17 -1.99 5.27 23.26
N ASP A 18 -0.94 5.62 22.49
CA ASP A 18 0.27 4.79 22.33
C ASP A 18 1.23 4.89 23.53
N ASN A 19 1.06 5.92 24.37
CA ASN A 19 2.00 6.18 25.47
C ASN A 19 2.00 5.08 26.54
N ALA A 20 0.85 4.46 26.82
CA ALA A 20 0.74 3.39 27.81
C ALA A 20 1.40 2.09 27.33
N ASP A 21 1.20 1.72 26.07
CA ASP A 21 1.81 0.53 25.47
C ASP A 21 3.30 0.71 25.26
N LYS A 22 3.74 1.89 24.77
CA LYS A 22 5.16 2.28 24.74
C LYS A 22 5.81 2.14 26.11
N GLU A 23 5.16 2.66 27.14
CA GLU A 23 5.67 2.61 28.50
C GLU A 23 5.78 1.16 29.00
N LEU A 24 4.77 0.31 28.73
CA LEU A 24 4.79 -1.10 29.08
C LEU A 24 5.96 -1.84 28.41
N ILE A 25 6.11 -1.64 27.09
CA ILE A 25 7.21 -2.21 26.30
C ILE A 25 8.55 -1.70 26.83
N TRP A 26 8.72 -0.40 27.05
CA TRP A 26 9.98 0.17 27.54
C TRP A 26 10.36 -0.31 28.93
N ARG A 27 9.41 -0.37 29.87
CA ARG A 27 9.64 -0.90 31.22
C ARG A 27 10.14 -2.34 31.16
N ARG A 28 9.52 -3.17 30.32
CA ARG A 28 9.94 -4.56 30.09
C ARG A 28 11.30 -4.63 29.41
N ASN A 29 11.53 -3.90 28.31
CA ASN A 29 12.80 -3.86 27.58
C ASN A 29 13.94 -3.42 28.50
N PHE A 30 13.75 -2.36 29.30
CA PHE A 30 14.77 -1.84 30.21
C PHE A 30 15.18 -2.89 31.25
N PHE A 31 14.21 -3.58 31.82
CA PHE A 31 14.46 -4.68 32.76
C PHE A 31 15.20 -5.84 32.08
N CYS A 32 14.71 -6.35 30.96
CA CYS A 32 15.33 -7.47 30.24
C CYS A 32 16.72 -7.13 29.69
N TYR A 33 16.92 -5.91 29.18
CA TYR A 33 18.20 -5.40 28.72
C TYR A 33 19.25 -5.41 29.84
N SER A 34 18.83 -5.00 31.04
CA SER A 34 19.71 -5.02 32.22
C SER A 34 20.18 -6.44 32.53
N PHE A 35 19.29 -7.43 32.46
CA PHE A 35 19.68 -8.85 32.62
C PHE A 35 20.57 -9.37 31.49
N MET A 36 20.22 -9.08 30.23
CA MET A 36 21.00 -9.47 29.06
C MET A 36 22.44 -8.93 29.16
N LYS A 37 22.62 -7.68 29.63
CA LYS A 37 23.96 -7.09 29.84
C LYS A 37 24.79 -7.75 30.95
N LEU A 38 24.16 -8.48 31.88
CA LEU A 38 24.84 -9.25 32.91
C LEU A 38 25.30 -10.63 32.39
N LEU A 39 24.79 -11.10 31.24
CA LEU A 39 25.17 -12.39 30.68
C LEU A 39 26.54 -12.32 29.99
N PRO A 40 27.29 -13.45 29.94
CA PRO A 40 28.47 -13.59 29.10
C PRO A 40 28.18 -13.17 27.66
N LEU A 41 29.14 -12.51 27.00
CA LEU A 41 28.96 -11.94 25.66
C LEU A 41 28.37 -12.93 24.64
N PHE A 42 28.83 -14.19 24.67
CA PHE A 42 28.36 -15.23 23.74
C PHE A 42 26.90 -15.65 23.95
N LEU A 43 26.28 -15.33 25.09
CA LEU A 43 24.86 -15.58 25.38
C LEU A 43 23.99 -14.35 25.14
N GLN A 44 24.57 -13.15 24.97
CA GLN A 44 23.78 -11.92 24.84
C GLN A 44 22.94 -11.91 23.58
N ASP A 45 23.47 -12.43 22.47
CA ASP A 45 22.72 -12.52 21.21
C ASP A 45 21.49 -13.44 21.34
N THR A 46 21.70 -14.64 21.88
CA THR A 46 20.62 -15.59 22.15
C THR A 46 19.62 -15.03 23.16
N ALA A 47 20.10 -14.29 24.16
CA ALA A 47 19.26 -13.63 25.17
C ALA A 47 18.66 -12.30 24.75
N TYR A 48 19.05 -11.73 23.62
CA TYR A 48 18.39 -10.58 23.04
C TYR A 48 17.25 -11.07 22.14
N GLN A 49 17.53 -12.06 21.29
CA GLN A 49 16.58 -12.69 20.36
C GLN A 49 15.67 -11.64 19.71
N GLU A 50 16.28 -10.71 18.97
CA GLU A 50 15.58 -9.60 18.30
C GLU A 50 14.70 -8.74 19.24
N GLY A 51 15.12 -8.59 20.50
CA GLY A 51 14.40 -7.82 21.51
C GLY A 51 13.27 -8.55 22.21
N THR A 52 13.13 -9.87 22.04
CA THR A 52 12.16 -10.72 22.78
C THR A 52 12.68 -11.19 24.13
N TYR A 53 14.01 -11.18 24.30
CA TYR A 53 14.70 -11.61 25.50
C TYR A 53 14.31 -13.00 26.03
N PHE A 54 14.21 -14.00 25.14
CA PHE A 54 13.75 -15.37 25.46
C PHE A 54 12.33 -15.48 26.04
N SER A 55 11.53 -14.41 26.02
CA SER A 55 10.14 -14.49 26.47
C SER A 55 9.22 -14.92 25.33
N GLY A 56 8.45 -16.00 25.55
CA GLY A 56 7.47 -16.49 24.58
C GLY A 56 6.35 -15.50 24.29
N ASP A 57 6.06 -14.59 25.24
CA ASP A 57 5.08 -13.51 25.14
C ASP A 57 5.81 -12.15 25.09
N SER A 58 6.30 -11.75 23.92
CA SER A 58 7.09 -10.53 23.80
C SER A 58 6.28 -9.36 23.24
N LEU A 59 5.92 -8.42 24.11
CA LEU A 59 5.38 -7.12 23.73
C LEU A 59 6.50 -6.26 23.12
N THR A 60 6.56 -6.15 21.80
CA THR A 60 7.64 -5.46 21.04
C THR A 60 7.09 -4.61 19.89
N TYR A 61 7.90 -3.66 19.38
CA TYR A 61 7.71 -3.03 18.06
C TYR A 61 8.16 -3.94 16.89
N VAL A 62 8.09 -5.23 17.14
CA VAL A 62 8.24 -6.29 16.14
C VAL A 62 7.00 -7.13 16.35
N GLN A 63 6.03 -7.02 15.44
CA GLN A 63 4.82 -7.82 15.52
C GLN A 63 5.17 -9.27 15.19
N ARG A 64 4.69 -10.20 16.02
CA ARG A 64 4.87 -11.63 15.81
C ARG A 64 3.50 -12.29 15.69
N ALA A 65 3.24 -12.86 14.52
CA ALA A 65 2.05 -13.66 14.27
C ALA A 65 2.27 -15.10 14.75
N SER A 66 1.37 -15.61 15.59
CA SER A 66 1.32 -17.03 15.97
C SER A 66 0.42 -17.83 15.03
N SER A 67 -0.54 -17.17 14.40
CA SER A 67 -1.42 -17.72 13.37
C SER A 67 -1.85 -16.60 12.41
N MET A 68 -2.74 -16.89 11.46
CA MET A 68 -3.37 -15.84 10.64
C MET A 68 -4.30 -14.93 11.45
N SER A 69 -4.80 -15.43 12.58
CA SER A 69 -5.82 -14.77 13.40
C SER A 69 -5.23 -14.13 14.65
N GLU A 70 -4.00 -14.46 15.02
CA GLU A 70 -3.41 -14.08 16.30
C GLU A 70 -2.01 -13.50 16.13
N ALA A 71 -1.77 -12.38 16.81
CA ALA A 71 -0.46 -11.73 16.84
C ALA A 71 -0.26 -10.90 18.10
N THR A 72 1.01 -10.67 18.45
CA THR A 72 1.41 -9.77 19.55
C THR A 72 2.46 -8.77 19.07
N GLY A 73 2.39 -7.55 19.60
CA GLY A 73 3.30 -6.46 19.23
C GLY A 73 2.82 -5.63 18.04
N TYR A 74 3.59 -4.60 17.72
CA TYR A 74 3.30 -3.65 16.64
C TYR A 74 4.33 -3.78 15.51
N ASN A 75 3.92 -3.51 14.27
CA ASN A 75 4.86 -3.22 13.18
C ASN A 75 5.11 -1.71 13.17
N SER A 76 6.32 -1.26 13.51
CA SER A 76 6.61 0.18 13.61
C SER A 76 6.44 0.93 12.29
N GLU A 77 6.74 0.30 11.16
CA GLU A 77 6.60 0.91 9.83
C GLU A 77 5.14 1.01 9.42
N PHE A 78 4.31 0.02 9.78
CA PHE A 78 2.85 0.12 9.64
C PHE A 78 2.33 1.29 10.47
N MET A 79 2.75 1.39 11.74
CA MET A 79 2.28 2.42 12.65
C MET A 79 2.61 3.83 12.17
N ASP A 80 3.76 4.03 11.53
CA ASP A 80 4.13 5.32 10.94
C ASP A 80 3.15 5.76 9.86
N SER A 81 2.89 4.88 8.90
CA SER A 81 1.93 5.12 7.83
C SER A 81 0.50 5.26 8.37
N TYR A 82 0.14 4.48 9.38
CA TYR A 82 -1.15 4.55 10.06
C TYR A 82 -1.41 5.87 10.73
N TYR A 83 -0.45 6.38 11.50
CA TYR A 83 -0.61 7.66 12.17
C TYR A 83 -0.66 8.81 11.17
N ALA A 84 0.18 8.77 10.13
CA ALA A 84 0.12 9.76 9.06
C ALA A 84 -1.25 9.79 8.38
N LEU A 85 -1.77 8.64 7.94
CA LEU A 85 -3.07 8.57 7.26
C LEU A 85 -4.23 8.97 8.19
N SER A 86 -4.13 8.61 9.47
CA SER A 86 -5.12 9.01 10.49
C SER A 86 -5.12 10.51 10.77
N ALA A 87 -3.97 11.19 10.61
CA ALA A 87 -3.82 12.63 10.80
C ALA A 87 -4.22 13.45 9.56
N PHE A 88 -4.63 12.84 8.44
CA PHE A 88 -5.01 13.56 7.23
C PHE A 88 -6.06 14.66 7.46
N PRO A 89 -7.14 14.46 8.24
CA PRO A 89 -8.06 15.54 8.60
C PRO A 89 -7.36 16.76 9.22
N GLU A 90 -6.42 16.54 10.13
CA GLU A 90 -5.68 17.61 10.83
C GLU A 90 -4.64 18.27 9.91
N MET A 91 -4.08 17.53 8.96
CA MET A 91 -3.10 18.02 7.98
C MET A 91 -3.75 18.77 6.81
N THR A 92 -5.02 18.49 6.51
CA THR A 92 -5.76 19.08 5.38
C THR A 92 -6.65 20.22 5.86
N VAL A 93 -6.03 21.36 6.13
CA VAL A 93 -6.70 22.55 6.68
C VAL A 93 -7.37 23.38 5.57
N PRO A 94 -8.61 23.88 5.80
CA PRO A 94 -9.24 24.85 4.92
C PRO A 94 -8.41 26.14 4.84
N ILE A 95 -8.28 26.70 3.64
CA ILE A 95 -7.65 28.01 3.41
C ILE A 95 -8.70 28.89 2.76
N ASP A 96 -9.07 29.98 3.44
CA ASP A 96 -10.02 30.98 2.93
C ASP A 96 -9.28 32.00 2.05
N GLU A 97 -8.77 31.53 0.92
CA GLU A 97 -8.10 32.32 -0.10
C GLU A 97 -8.68 32.00 -1.49
N ASP A 98 -8.88 33.02 -2.31
CA ASP A 98 -9.35 32.88 -3.70
C ASP A 98 -8.16 32.50 -4.61
N SER A 99 -7.57 31.33 -4.36
CA SER A 99 -6.43 30.84 -5.13
C SER A 99 -6.47 29.32 -5.30
N ASN A 100 -5.87 28.82 -6.38
CA ASN A 100 -5.77 27.38 -6.61
C ASN A 100 -4.64 26.75 -5.78
N HIS A 101 -4.91 25.58 -5.22
CA HIS A 101 -3.96 24.81 -4.42
C HIS A 101 -3.73 23.42 -5.02
N PHE A 102 -2.49 22.93 -4.90
CA PHE A 102 -2.12 21.57 -5.21
C PHE A 102 -1.50 20.93 -3.96
N LEU A 103 -2.00 19.74 -3.62
CA LEU A 103 -1.55 18.94 -2.50
C LEU A 103 -1.24 17.54 -3.00
N MET A 104 -0.02 17.08 -2.73
CA MET A 104 0.41 15.70 -2.95
C MET A 104 0.88 15.10 -1.63
N ILE A 105 0.34 13.95 -1.28
CA ILE A 105 0.71 13.21 -0.08
C ILE A 105 1.06 11.78 -0.49
N ASN A 106 2.19 11.28 -0.01
CA ASN A 106 2.55 9.87 -0.12
C ASN A 106 2.36 9.17 1.24
N ASN A 107 1.83 7.94 1.23
CA ASN A 107 1.64 7.09 2.40
C ASN A 107 1.88 5.61 2.06
N SER A 108 2.71 4.93 2.84
CA SER A 108 3.16 3.55 2.57
C SER A 108 2.40 2.48 3.37
N MET A 109 1.17 2.76 3.85
CA MET A 109 0.42 1.83 4.72
C MET A 109 0.26 0.42 4.14
N PRO A 110 -0.23 0.23 2.89
CA PRO A 110 -0.41 -1.11 2.35
C PRO A 110 0.91 -1.81 1.98
N HIS A 111 2.05 -1.09 1.97
CA HIS A 111 3.38 -1.69 1.82
C HIS A 111 3.88 -2.25 3.16
N ASN A 112 3.80 -1.42 4.21
CA ASN A 112 4.29 -1.77 5.55
C ASN A 112 3.21 -2.52 6.34
N ILE A 113 2.92 -3.76 6.00
CA ILE A 113 1.72 -4.48 6.50
C ILE A 113 1.78 -4.89 7.98
N ALA A 114 0.60 -5.03 8.59
CA ALA A 114 0.42 -5.62 9.91
C ALA A 114 -0.85 -6.47 9.97
N LEU A 115 -0.88 -7.46 10.87
CA LEU A 115 -2.15 -8.00 11.36
C LEU A 115 -2.81 -6.95 12.26
N LEU A 116 -4.13 -6.84 12.16
CA LEU A 116 -4.95 -5.82 12.83
C LEU A 116 -6.14 -6.49 13.53
N SER A 117 -6.67 -5.84 14.58
CA SER A 117 -7.87 -6.31 15.27
C SER A 117 -9.10 -6.09 14.41
N GLU A 118 -9.88 -7.15 14.22
CA GLU A 118 -11.16 -7.10 13.49
C GLU A 118 -12.35 -7.01 14.46
N PRO A 119 -13.48 -6.37 14.07
CA PRO A 119 -13.84 -5.86 12.74
C PRO A 119 -13.34 -4.46 12.36
N GLU A 120 -12.76 -3.70 13.28
CA GLU A 120 -12.42 -2.29 13.03
C GLU A 120 -11.17 -2.12 12.15
N TYR A 121 -10.36 -3.17 11.98
CA TYR A 121 -9.06 -3.15 11.30
C TYR A 121 -8.11 -2.11 11.91
N GLU A 122 -8.04 -2.07 13.23
CA GLU A 122 -7.20 -1.14 13.98
C GLU A 122 -5.98 -1.85 14.60
N PRO A 123 -4.84 -1.17 14.75
CA PRO A 123 -3.70 -1.72 15.48
C PRO A 123 -4.07 -2.06 16.93
N SER A 124 -3.56 -3.19 17.42
CA SER A 124 -3.64 -3.58 18.82
C SER A 124 -2.37 -4.31 19.22
N LEU A 125 -1.99 -4.13 20.48
CA LEU A 125 -0.84 -4.82 21.06
C LEU A 125 -1.03 -6.35 21.12
N ILE A 126 -2.28 -6.80 21.27
CA ILE A 126 -2.67 -8.22 21.30
C ILE A 126 -3.86 -8.39 20.37
N ILE A 127 -3.72 -9.28 19.39
CA ILE A 127 -4.73 -9.58 18.37
C ILE A 127 -5.16 -11.03 18.54
N ASP A 128 -6.47 -11.25 18.60
CA ASP A 128 -7.12 -12.56 18.51
C ASP A 128 -8.44 -12.40 17.73
N ASN A 129 -8.37 -12.66 16.44
CA ASN A 129 -9.48 -12.62 15.50
C ASN A 129 -10.12 -14.00 15.32
N THR A 130 -9.75 -15.03 16.11
CA THR A 130 -10.15 -16.43 15.87
C THR A 130 -11.65 -16.60 15.70
N GLU A 131 -12.44 -15.98 16.58
CA GLU A 131 -13.91 -16.05 16.50
C GLU A 131 -14.46 -15.24 15.33
N TYR A 132 -13.88 -14.08 15.04
CA TYR A 132 -14.29 -13.23 13.93
C TYR A 132 -14.05 -13.94 12.58
N ASP A 133 -12.85 -14.49 12.39
CA ASP A 133 -12.48 -15.30 11.24
C ASP A 133 -13.45 -16.45 11.05
N ARG A 134 -13.73 -17.20 12.10
CA ARG A 134 -14.65 -18.35 12.05
C ARG A 134 -16.07 -17.97 11.62
N THR A 135 -16.54 -16.77 12.00
CA THR A 135 -17.93 -16.36 11.82
C THR A 135 -18.20 -15.47 10.61
N HIS A 136 -17.15 -14.89 10.00
CA HIS A 136 -17.27 -13.93 8.89
C HIS A 136 -16.49 -14.40 7.64
N GLN A 137 -16.52 -15.70 7.34
CA GLN A 137 -15.84 -16.26 6.16
C GLN A 137 -16.43 -15.75 4.83
N ASP A 138 -17.67 -15.28 4.83
CA ASP A 138 -18.34 -14.69 3.68
C ASP A 138 -17.63 -13.43 3.16
N ARG A 139 -16.91 -12.70 4.01
CA ARG A 139 -16.12 -11.52 3.60
C ARG A 139 -14.98 -11.85 2.62
N LEU A 140 -14.60 -13.13 2.53
CA LEU A 140 -13.52 -13.60 1.67
C LEU A 140 -13.97 -13.94 0.25
N THR A 141 -15.28 -13.84 -0.03
CA THR A 141 -15.84 -14.09 -1.36
C THR A 141 -16.72 -12.93 -1.80
N TYR A 142 -16.38 -12.35 -2.95
CA TYR A 142 -17.17 -11.29 -3.57
C TYR A 142 -17.45 -11.63 -5.04
N ASN A 143 -18.72 -11.57 -5.45
CA ASN A 143 -19.16 -11.90 -6.81
C ASN A 143 -18.64 -13.26 -7.33
N GLY A 144 -18.54 -14.25 -6.45
CA GLY A 144 -18.06 -15.60 -6.80
C GLY A 144 -16.54 -15.74 -6.92
N VAL A 145 -15.78 -14.66 -6.68
CA VAL A 145 -14.32 -14.68 -6.60
C VAL A 145 -13.93 -14.74 -5.12
N SER A 146 -13.08 -15.71 -4.76
CA SER A 146 -12.56 -15.86 -3.41
C SER A 146 -11.09 -15.43 -3.35
N ILE A 147 -10.75 -14.66 -2.32
CA ILE A 147 -9.37 -14.27 -2.04
C ILE A 147 -8.65 -15.39 -1.27
N ASN A 148 -7.41 -15.71 -1.66
CA ASN A 148 -6.55 -16.62 -0.93
C ASN A 148 -5.80 -15.88 0.19
N LEU A 149 -6.05 -16.26 1.44
CA LEU A 149 -5.39 -15.68 2.62
C LEU A 149 -4.56 -16.70 3.40
N GLY A 150 -4.14 -17.83 2.81
CA GLY A 150 -3.58 -18.99 3.53
C GLY A 150 -2.30 -18.80 4.36
N SER A 151 -1.85 -17.56 4.61
CA SER A 151 -0.75 -17.23 5.52
C SER A 151 -1.02 -15.91 6.24
N ALA A 152 -0.37 -15.71 7.40
CA ALA A 152 -0.45 -14.45 8.14
C ALA A 152 0.00 -13.25 7.31
N TYR A 153 0.94 -13.45 6.38
CA TYR A 153 1.39 -12.43 5.44
C TYR A 153 0.27 -11.98 4.49
N LEU A 154 -0.48 -12.92 3.89
CA LEU A 154 -1.60 -12.59 2.99
C LEU A 154 -2.76 -11.95 3.76
N MET A 155 -3.03 -12.41 4.99
CA MET A 155 -4.04 -11.80 5.86
C MET A 155 -3.65 -10.37 6.25
N ALA A 156 -2.39 -10.12 6.61
CA ALA A 156 -1.89 -8.78 6.94
C ALA A 156 -2.04 -7.80 5.77
N HIS A 157 -1.78 -8.25 4.53
CA HIS A 157 -2.06 -7.47 3.31
C HIS A 157 -3.54 -7.10 3.20
N TYR A 158 -4.44 -8.07 3.36
CA TYR A 158 -5.89 -7.82 3.32
C TYR A 158 -6.33 -6.82 4.39
N GLN A 159 -5.94 -7.05 5.65
CA GLN A 159 -6.31 -6.19 6.78
C GLN A 159 -5.71 -4.77 6.64
N SER A 160 -4.48 -4.65 6.17
CA SER A 160 -3.82 -3.35 5.93
C SER A 160 -4.53 -2.55 4.82
N ASN A 161 -4.95 -3.22 3.74
CA ASN A 161 -5.75 -2.57 2.68
C ASN A 161 -7.13 -2.13 3.20
N MET A 162 -7.80 -2.95 4.03
CA MET A 162 -9.06 -2.57 4.66
C MET A 162 -8.90 -1.33 5.55
N CYS A 163 -7.87 -1.31 6.40
CA CYS A 163 -7.54 -0.15 7.23
C CYS A 163 -7.31 1.10 6.37
N ALA A 164 -6.50 1.01 5.31
CA ALA A 164 -6.23 2.14 4.41
C ALA A 164 -7.53 2.71 3.80
N MET A 165 -8.41 1.84 3.29
CA MET A 165 -9.68 2.26 2.71
C MET A 165 -10.61 2.93 3.73
N ILE A 166 -10.66 2.41 4.96
CA ILE A 166 -11.46 3.00 6.05
C ILE A 166 -10.92 4.39 6.40
N LYS A 167 -9.60 4.56 6.58
CA LYS A 167 -9.01 5.86 6.93
C LYS A 167 -9.16 6.88 5.80
N LEU A 168 -9.02 6.46 4.53
CA LEU A 168 -9.33 7.30 3.38
C LEU A 168 -10.81 7.72 3.40
N GLY A 169 -11.73 6.80 3.69
CA GLY A 169 -13.15 7.11 3.87
C GLY A 169 -13.39 8.21 4.91
N ASN A 170 -12.77 8.09 6.09
CA ASN A 170 -12.86 9.08 7.15
C ASN A 170 -12.31 10.46 6.71
N TRP A 171 -11.20 10.48 5.97
CA TRP A 171 -10.65 11.71 5.42
C TRP A 171 -11.60 12.36 4.40
N LEU A 172 -12.20 11.57 3.51
CA LEU A 172 -13.18 12.07 2.55
C LEU A 172 -14.44 12.61 3.24
N ASP A 173 -14.88 11.98 4.34
CA ASP A 173 -15.99 12.48 5.16
C ASP A 173 -15.66 13.81 5.85
N TYR A 174 -14.44 13.95 6.36
CA TYR A 174 -13.94 15.23 6.87
C TYR A 174 -13.96 16.31 5.78
N LEU A 175 -13.46 16.02 4.57
CA LEU A 175 -13.49 16.99 3.46
C LEU A 175 -14.92 17.41 3.10
N ARG A 176 -15.91 16.51 3.23
CA ARG A 176 -17.33 16.86 3.03
C ARG A 176 -17.84 17.76 4.15
N ALA A 177 -17.53 17.43 5.41
CA ALA A 177 -17.94 18.21 6.57
C ALA A 177 -17.42 19.66 6.54
N GLU A 178 -16.20 19.85 6.04
CA GLU A 178 -15.57 21.16 5.87
C GLU A 178 -15.94 21.87 4.56
N GLY A 179 -16.80 21.28 3.73
CA GLY A 179 -17.23 21.86 2.45
C GLY A 179 -16.14 21.90 1.36
N LEU A 180 -15.06 21.14 1.54
CA LEU A 180 -13.92 21.08 0.61
C LEU A 180 -14.11 20.03 -0.50
N TYR A 181 -14.86 18.96 -0.23
CA TYR A 181 -14.97 17.81 -1.11
C TYR A 181 -15.40 18.20 -2.54
N ASP A 182 -16.48 18.95 -2.69
CA ASP A 182 -17.04 19.31 -4.00
C ASP A 182 -16.08 20.17 -4.82
N ASN A 183 -15.42 21.14 -4.18
CA ASN A 183 -14.45 22.03 -4.82
C ASN A 183 -13.04 21.43 -4.96
N THR A 184 -12.89 20.12 -4.79
CA THR A 184 -11.60 19.44 -4.90
C THR A 184 -11.67 18.29 -5.91
N ARG A 185 -10.72 18.26 -6.85
CA ARG A 185 -10.38 17.04 -7.59
C ARG A 185 -9.48 16.18 -6.72
N ILE A 186 -9.87 14.94 -6.47
CA ILE A 186 -9.16 13.99 -5.63
C ILE A 186 -8.75 12.82 -6.52
N ILE A 187 -7.46 12.51 -6.54
CA ILE A 187 -6.90 11.34 -7.21
C ILE A 187 -6.12 10.56 -6.15
N ILE A 188 -6.53 9.32 -5.89
CA ILE A 188 -5.81 8.38 -5.04
C ILE A 188 -5.29 7.30 -5.96
N VAL A 189 -3.98 7.13 -6.01
CA VAL A 189 -3.31 6.19 -6.92
C VAL A 189 -2.23 5.43 -6.17
N SER A 190 -2.10 4.14 -6.46
CA SER A 190 -0.96 3.31 -6.05
C SER A 190 0.10 3.32 -7.15
N ASP A 191 1.36 3.40 -6.78
CA ASP A 191 2.50 3.34 -7.72
C ASP A 191 2.66 1.95 -8.35
N HIS A 192 2.28 0.89 -7.64
CA HIS A 192 2.17 -0.47 -8.18
C HIS A 192 1.16 -1.33 -7.37
N GLY A 193 0.91 -2.55 -7.85
CA GLY A 193 0.27 -3.62 -7.08
C GLY A 193 1.32 -4.59 -6.51
N GLN A 194 0.96 -5.82 -6.14
CA GLN A 194 1.93 -6.78 -5.61
C GLN A 194 1.58 -8.23 -6.01
N SER A 195 2.57 -9.01 -6.46
CA SER A 195 2.42 -10.39 -6.96
C SER A 195 2.48 -11.42 -5.84
N ILE A 196 1.41 -11.46 -5.04
CA ILE A 196 1.30 -12.29 -3.82
C ILE A 196 0.34 -13.47 -3.95
N GLY A 197 -0.17 -13.77 -5.15
CA GLY A 197 -0.94 -14.99 -5.41
C GLY A 197 -2.26 -15.07 -4.63
N GLN A 198 -2.89 -13.93 -4.36
CA GLN A 198 -4.20 -13.89 -3.69
C GLN A 198 -5.35 -14.28 -4.62
N PHE A 199 -5.18 -14.10 -5.94
CA PHE A 199 -6.18 -14.44 -6.95
C PHE A 199 -5.59 -15.31 -8.05
N GLU A 200 -5.91 -16.60 -8.03
CA GLU A 200 -5.41 -17.55 -9.03
C GLU A 200 -5.84 -17.19 -10.46
N SER A 201 -7.00 -16.54 -10.63
CA SER A 201 -7.47 -16.08 -11.94
C SER A 201 -6.60 -14.99 -12.57
N MET A 202 -5.78 -14.28 -11.77
CA MET A 202 -4.87 -13.24 -12.24
C MET A 202 -3.47 -13.77 -12.56
N ARG A 203 -3.23 -15.07 -12.39
CA ARG A 203 -1.95 -15.71 -12.72
C ARG A 203 -2.03 -16.24 -14.14
N PHE A 204 -1.25 -15.64 -15.04
CA PHE A 204 -1.16 -16.06 -16.43
C PHE A 204 0.02 -17.00 -16.70
N GLY A 205 0.83 -17.25 -15.68
CA GLY A 205 1.90 -18.23 -15.71
C GLY A 205 2.30 -18.69 -14.31
N GLY A 206 3.19 -19.67 -14.26
CA GLY A 206 3.60 -20.35 -13.03
C GLY A 206 5.04 -20.05 -12.62
N SER A 207 5.73 -19.18 -13.35
CA SER A 207 7.17 -19.04 -13.24
C SER A 207 7.53 -18.15 -12.04
N TRP A 208 7.87 -18.79 -10.92
CA TRP A 208 8.93 -18.23 -10.09
C TRP A 208 10.19 -18.27 -10.95
N HIS A 209 10.60 -17.12 -11.46
CA HIS A 209 11.90 -17.04 -12.13
C HIS A 209 12.96 -17.18 -11.03
N ASP A 210 13.96 -18.04 -11.22
CA ASP A 210 15.10 -18.16 -10.28
C ASP A 210 15.85 -16.82 -10.09
N GLU A 211 15.55 -15.84 -10.97
CA GLU A 211 16.12 -14.50 -11.03
C GLU A 211 15.23 -13.43 -10.36
N THR A 212 14.03 -13.79 -9.87
CA THR A 212 13.09 -12.84 -9.24
C THR A 212 12.59 -13.30 -7.86
N ASP A 213 12.45 -12.34 -6.94
CA ASP A 213 11.90 -12.53 -5.60
C ASP A 213 10.37 -12.65 -5.61
N PHE A 214 9.69 -12.09 -6.63
CA PHE A 214 8.25 -12.26 -6.82
C PHE A 214 7.90 -12.77 -8.21
N ASN A 215 6.63 -13.17 -8.41
CA ASN A 215 6.17 -13.76 -9.66
C ASN A 215 5.79 -12.65 -10.67
N PRO A 216 6.54 -12.46 -11.77
CA PRO A 216 6.20 -11.50 -12.82
C PRO A 216 4.94 -11.88 -13.61
N GLU A 217 4.52 -13.14 -13.54
CA GLU A 217 3.37 -13.71 -14.24
C GLU A 217 2.08 -13.71 -13.39
N ASP A 218 2.08 -12.92 -12.31
CA ASP A 218 0.90 -12.60 -11.51
C ASP A 218 0.47 -11.15 -11.81
N ALA A 219 -0.65 -10.99 -12.53
CA ALA A 219 -1.12 -9.69 -12.99
C ALA A 219 -1.50 -8.73 -11.84
N MET A 220 -1.59 -9.22 -10.59
CA MET A 220 -1.80 -8.36 -9.43
C MET A 220 -0.73 -7.28 -9.27
N VAL A 221 0.53 -7.54 -9.67
CA VAL A 221 1.60 -6.51 -9.58
C VAL A 221 1.35 -5.31 -10.48
N TYR A 222 0.62 -5.51 -11.58
CA TYR A 222 0.26 -4.45 -12.54
C TYR A 222 -1.13 -3.84 -12.27
N ASN A 223 -1.89 -4.40 -11.33
CA ASN A 223 -3.22 -3.91 -10.95
C ASN A 223 -3.15 -2.98 -9.74
N ALA A 224 -2.78 -1.73 -9.99
CA ALA A 224 -2.71 -0.68 -8.98
C ALA A 224 -4.10 -0.07 -8.69
N LEU A 225 -4.30 0.40 -7.45
CA LEU A 225 -5.51 1.16 -7.09
C LEU A 225 -5.52 2.51 -7.83
N LEU A 226 -6.67 2.86 -8.41
CA LEU A 226 -6.95 4.20 -8.92
C LEU A 226 -8.37 4.61 -8.54
N LEU A 227 -8.50 5.71 -7.78
CA LEU A 227 -9.77 6.36 -7.45
C LEU A 227 -9.71 7.81 -7.92
N VAL A 228 -10.72 8.24 -8.69
CA VAL A 228 -10.78 9.59 -9.25
C VAL A 228 -12.12 10.22 -8.92
N LYS A 229 -12.07 11.44 -8.37
CA LYS A 229 -13.22 12.30 -8.13
C LYS A 229 -12.90 13.67 -8.71
N ASP A 230 -13.69 14.15 -9.66
CA ASP A 230 -13.51 15.48 -10.25
C ASP A 230 -14.24 16.58 -9.46
N PHE A 231 -13.96 17.85 -9.75
CA PHE A 231 -14.68 19.00 -9.21
C PHE A 231 -16.20 18.87 -9.44
N ASN A 232 -16.98 19.14 -8.40
CA ASN A 232 -18.44 19.14 -8.40
C ASN A 232 -19.07 17.84 -8.94
N SER A 233 -18.37 16.70 -8.82
CA SER A 233 -18.92 15.40 -9.20
C SER A 233 -19.81 14.85 -8.07
N ASN A 234 -21.05 14.52 -8.43
CA ASN A 234 -22.10 14.12 -7.49
C ASN A 234 -22.64 12.71 -7.82
N GLY A 235 -21.93 11.96 -8.66
CA GLY A 235 -22.31 10.62 -9.09
C GLY A 235 -22.20 9.61 -7.94
N ALA A 236 -22.89 8.48 -8.09
CA ALA A 236 -22.69 7.34 -7.20
C ALA A 236 -21.27 6.78 -7.39
N PHE A 237 -20.71 6.18 -6.34
CA PHE A 237 -19.49 5.39 -6.46
C PHE A 237 -19.70 4.27 -7.48
N ALA A 238 -18.81 4.19 -8.46
CA ALA A 238 -18.88 3.24 -9.56
C ALA A 238 -17.48 2.78 -9.95
N THR A 239 -17.39 1.56 -10.48
CA THR A 239 -16.16 1.02 -11.05
C THR A 239 -16.19 1.22 -12.56
N ASP A 240 -15.09 1.75 -13.10
CA ASP A 240 -14.83 1.86 -14.53
C ASP A 240 -13.72 0.90 -14.90
N TYR A 241 -13.95 0.06 -15.90
CA TYR A 241 -12.99 -0.94 -16.41
C TYR A 241 -12.27 -0.44 -17.67
N THR A 242 -12.38 0.84 -18.00
CA THR A 242 -11.58 1.45 -19.06
C THR A 242 -10.10 1.28 -18.75
N PHE A 243 -9.35 0.75 -19.71
CA PHE A 243 -7.94 0.45 -19.53
C PHE A 243 -7.11 1.70 -19.25
N MET A 244 -6.40 1.66 -18.13
CA MET A 244 -5.55 2.73 -17.66
C MET A 244 -4.21 2.18 -17.18
N THR A 245 -3.23 3.08 -17.20
CA THR A 245 -1.88 2.87 -16.71
C THR A 245 -1.58 3.95 -15.69
N ASN A 246 -0.58 3.76 -14.84
CA ASN A 246 -0.16 4.82 -13.92
C ASN A 246 0.29 6.11 -14.64
N ALA A 247 0.71 6.01 -15.91
CA ALA A 247 1.06 7.15 -16.75
C ALA A 247 -0.16 8.02 -17.16
N ASP A 248 -1.40 7.56 -16.96
CA ASP A 248 -2.60 8.37 -17.17
C ASP A 248 -2.87 9.35 -16.03
N THR A 249 -2.27 9.13 -14.84
CA THR A 249 -2.51 9.95 -13.64
C THR A 249 -2.22 11.44 -13.85
N PRO A 250 -1.07 11.86 -14.44
CA PRO A 250 -0.82 13.26 -14.73
C PRO A 250 -1.87 13.87 -15.67
N SER A 251 -2.35 13.12 -16.65
CA SER A 251 -3.39 13.57 -17.58
C SER A 251 -4.73 13.74 -16.89
N LEU A 252 -5.11 12.83 -15.99
CA LEU A 252 -6.27 12.97 -15.12
C LEU A 252 -6.15 14.20 -14.20
N ALA A 253 -4.96 14.45 -13.64
CA ALA A 253 -4.72 15.61 -12.80
C ALA A 253 -4.87 16.93 -13.56
N LEU A 254 -4.39 16.99 -14.81
CA LEU A 254 -4.35 18.21 -15.63
C LEU A 254 -5.58 18.42 -16.53
N SER A 255 -6.42 17.39 -16.71
CA SER A 255 -7.58 17.43 -17.60
C SER A 255 -8.51 18.61 -17.30
N GLY A 256 -8.77 19.46 -18.30
CA GLY A 256 -9.59 20.67 -18.17
C GLY A 256 -8.96 21.82 -17.37
N ILE A 257 -7.70 21.66 -16.90
CA ILE A 257 -6.94 22.69 -16.20
C ILE A 257 -5.83 23.26 -17.10
N ILE A 258 -5.10 22.38 -17.79
CA ILE A 258 -4.05 22.75 -18.73
C ILE A 258 -4.40 22.20 -20.10
N ASP A 259 -4.52 23.10 -21.08
CA ASP A 259 -4.68 22.71 -22.49
C ASP A 259 -3.36 22.13 -23.01
N GLU A 260 -3.44 21.01 -23.74
CA GLU A 260 -2.31 20.38 -24.42
C GLU A 260 -1.13 20.08 -23.46
N PRO A 261 -1.36 19.31 -22.36
CA PRO A 261 -0.37 19.14 -21.32
C PRO A 261 0.85 18.37 -21.83
N VAL A 262 2.05 18.91 -21.61
CA VAL A 262 3.32 18.27 -21.99
C VAL A 262 4.22 18.02 -20.79
N ASN A 263 4.97 16.92 -20.84
CA ASN A 263 6.05 16.69 -19.90
C ASN A 263 7.16 17.74 -20.14
N PRO A 264 7.57 18.51 -19.12
CA PRO A 264 8.53 19.61 -19.31
C PRO A 264 9.96 19.13 -19.64
N PHE A 265 10.28 17.86 -19.41
CA PHE A 265 11.61 17.29 -19.68
C PHE A 265 11.68 16.59 -21.04
N THR A 266 10.61 15.91 -21.45
CA THR A 266 10.59 15.16 -22.73
C THR A 266 9.92 15.93 -23.86
N GLY A 267 9.06 16.91 -23.55
CA GLY A 267 8.21 17.59 -24.52
C GLY A 267 7.06 16.73 -25.07
N THR A 268 6.91 15.50 -24.58
CA THR A 268 5.84 14.58 -24.98
C THR A 268 4.53 15.01 -24.36
N ARG A 269 3.43 14.86 -25.11
CA ARG A 269 2.07 15.00 -24.58
C ARG A 269 1.84 14.02 -23.44
N LEU A 270 1.24 14.48 -22.36
CA LEU A 270 0.86 13.62 -21.24
C LEU A 270 -0.40 12.81 -21.56
N ASP A 271 -1.30 13.35 -22.39
CA ASP A 271 -2.56 12.73 -22.81
C ASP A 271 -2.43 11.89 -24.09
N ASP A 272 -1.20 11.51 -24.47
CA ASP A 272 -0.95 10.58 -25.57
C ASP A 272 -1.20 9.13 -25.15
N THR A 273 -2.25 8.53 -25.71
CA THR A 273 -2.64 7.15 -25.42
C THR A 273 -2.09 6.13 -26.43
N SER A 274 -1.34 6.57 -27.44
CA SER A 274 -0.92 5.71 -28.56
C SER A 274 -0.15 4.46 -28.14
N ALA A 275 0.64 4.54 -27.07
CA ALA A 275 1.40 3.40 -26.55
C ALA A 275 0.51 2.33 -25.89
N LYS A 276 -0.53 2.75 -25.16
CA LYS A 276 -1.47 1.84 -24.46
C LYS A 276 -2.64 1.39 -25.33
N ASP A 277 -2.90 2.10 -26.43
CA ASP A 277 -3.91 1.77 -27.45
C ASP A 277 -3.36 0.92 -28.60
N ALA A 278 -2.08 0.56 -28.54
CA ALA A 278 -1.47 -0.38 -29.48
C ALA A 278 -2.11 -1.79 -29.37
N ASP A 279 -2.03 -2.58 -30.45
CA ASP A 279 -2.54 -3.97 -30.48
C ASP A 279 -1.99 -4.82 -29.31
N LYS A 280 -0.74 -4.54 -28.92
CA LYS A 280 -0.09 -5.09 -27.72
C LYS A 280 0.59 -3.96 -26.96
N MET A 281 0.28 -3.84 -25.68
CA MET A 281 1.05 -2.99 -24.77
C MET A 281 2.16 -3.81 -24.12
N TYR A 282 3.38 -3.29 -24.15
CA TYR A 282 4.51 -3.89 -23.45
C TYR A 282 4.53 -3.45 -21.98
N VAL A 283 4.71 -4.40 -21.09
CA VAL A 283 4.75 -4.21 -19.64
C VAL A 283 6.09 -4.71 -19.13
N PHE A 284 6.81 -3.84 -18.42
CA PHE A 284 8.11 -4.14 -17.85
C PHE A 284 7.95 -4.58 -16.39
N TYR A 285 8.74 -5.57 -15.99
CA TYR A 285 8.85 -6.07 -14.63
C TYR A 285 10.32 -6.19 -14.22
N THR A 286 10.61 -5.76 -13.00
CA THR A 286 11.88 -5.98 -12.32
C THR A 286 11.66 -5.96 -10.80
N ASP A 287 12.48 -6.70 -10.06
CA ASP A 287 12.60 -6.53 -8.60
C ASP A 287 13.61 -5.44 -8.23
N GLU A 288 14.30 -4.88 -9.24
CA GLU A 288 15.28 -3.82 -9.06
C GLU A 288 14.59 -2.49 -8.79
N TRP A 289 14.48 -2.15 -7.50
CA TRP A 289 13.90 -0.90 -7.02
C TRP A 289 14.94 0.22 -6.88
N GLU A 290 16.25 -0.09 -6.87
CA GLU A 290 17.30 0.92 -6.73
C GLU A 290 17.53 1.63 -8.08
N ALA A 291 17.04 2.85 -8.18
CA ALA A 291 17.23 3.67 -9.38
C ALA A 291 18.71 3.87 -9.78
N SER A 292 19.66 3.74 -8.86
CA SER A 292 21.11 3.80 -9.13
C SER A 292 21.67 2.62 -9.90
N LEU A 293 20.94 1.50 -9.97
CA LEU A 293 21.34 0.30 -10.72
C LEU A 293 20.88 0.34 -12.19
N ASN A 294 20.08 1.36 -12.56
CA ASN A 294 19.68 1.61 -13.94
C ASN A 294 20.82 2.18 -14.81
N GLU A 295 20.70 1.97 -16.12
CA GLU A 295 21.68 2.41 -17.12
C GLU A 295 21.37 3.84 -17.62
N GLY A 296 21.56 4.83 -16.76
CA GLY A 296 21.33 6.24 -17.08
C GLY A 296 19.84 6.57 -17.21
N ASN A 297 19.33 6.66 -18.45
CA ASN A 297 17.92 6.98 -18.72
C ASN A 297 17.09 5.76 -19.13
N THR A 298 17.65 4.56 -19.00
CA THR A 298 16.97 3.29 -19.31
C THR A 298 17.07 2.37 -18.11
N PHE A 299 16.03 1.55 -17.89
CA PHE A 299 16.06 0.52 -16.87
C PHE A 299 17.15 -0.52 -17.15
N ALA A 300 17.67 -1.16 -16.10
CA ALA A 300 18.46 -2.38 -16.26
C ALA A 300 17.61 -3.48 -16.93
N PRO A 301 18.24 -4.49 -17.55
CA PRO A 301 17.50 -5.59 -18.15
C PRO A 301 16.49 -6.22 -17.20
N GLY A 302 15.31 -6.54 -17.72
CA GLY A 302 14.22 -7.08 -16.91
C GLY A 302 13.24 -7.88 -17.75
N ILE A 303 12.17 -8.34 -17.10
CA ILE A 303 11.18 -9.21 -17.74
C ILE A 303 10.18 -8.33 -18.48
N TRP A 304 9.92 -8.70 -19.73
CA TRP A 304 8.91 -8.06 -20.55
C TRP A 304 7.74 -9.01 -20.78
N CYS A 305 6.55 -8.52 -20.48
CA CYS A 305 5.28 -9.12 -20.84
C CYS A 305 4.57 -8.24 -21.86
N THR A 306 3.57 -8.79 -22.53
CA THR A 306 2.59 -8.01 -23.30
C THR A 306 1.19 -8.29 -22.80
N VAL A 307 0.35 -7.26 -22.84
CA VAL A 307 -1.10 -7.37 -22.66
C VAL A 307 -1.79 -6.94 -23.94
N SER A 308 -2.71 -7.77 -24.41
CA SER A 308 -3.55 -7.51 -25.58
C SER A 308 -4.97 -7.14 -25.14
N ASN A 309 -5.80 -6.60 -26.05
CA ASN A 309 -7.22 -6.33 -25.82
C ASN A 309 -7.56 -5.41 -24.63
N GLN A 310 -6.54 -4.74 -24.05
CA GLN A 310 -6.73 -3.77 -22.98
C GLN A 310 -7.44 -4.34 -21.73
N ASP A 311 -7.27 -5.63 -21.45
CA ASP A 311 -7.86 -6.29 -20.29
C ASP A 311 -6.82 -7.17 -19.57
N ILE A 312 -6.42 -6.72 -18.38
CA ILE A 312 -5.43 -7.37 -17.51
C ILE A 312 -6.00 -8.55 -16.71
N PHE A 313 -7.33 -8.68 -16.64
CA PHE A 313 -7.99 -9.70 -15.83
C PHE A 313 -8.21 -11.01 -16.59
N ASP A 314 -8.12 -10.97 -17.92
CA ASP A 314 -8.09 -12.16 -18.76
C ASP A 314 -6.65 -12.61 -18.99
N LYS A 315 -6.29 -13.74 -18.37
CA LYS A 315 -4.96 -14.35 -18.51
C LYS A 315 -4.59 -14.69 -19.95
N ASP A 316 -5.56 -14.93 -20.82
CA ASP A 316 -5.31 -15.28 -22.23
C ASP A 316 -4.84 -14.05 -23.05
N ASN A 317 -4.99 -12.84 -22.50
CA ASN A 317 -4.44 -11.61 -23.09
C ASN A 317 -2.95 -11.38 -22.80
N TRP A 318 -2.37 -12.15 -21.88
CA TRP A 318 -0.98 -11.98 -21.44
C TRP A 318 -0.02 -12.93 -22.17
N GLU A 319 1.16 -12.42 -22.51
CA GLU A 319 2.25 -13.20 -23.10
C GLU A 319 3.60 -12.71 -22.58
N THR A 320 4.40 -13.60 -21.97
CA THR A 320 5.79 -13.33 -21.59
C THR A 320 6.68 -13.31 -22.83
N VAL A 321 7.37 -12.20 -23.08
CA VAL A 321 8.23 -11.98 -24.26
C VAL A 321 9.68 -12.38 -23.98
N GLY A 322 10.15 -12.23 -22.74
CA GLY A 322 11.49 -12.64 -22.29
C GLY A 322 12.20 -11.56 -21.48
N VAL A 323 13.47 -11.84 -21.15
CA VAL A 323 14.36 -10.89 -20.46
C VAL A 323 15.11 -10.07 -21.51
N GLN A 324 15.05 -8.74 -21.43
CA GLN A 324 15.75 -7.82 -22.34
C GLN A 324 16.38 -6.66 -21.60
#